data_AF-A0A6P0JX25-F1
#
_entry.id   AF-A0A6P0JX25-F1
#
_cell.length_a   1.000
_cell.length_b   1.000
_cell.length_c   1.000
_cell.angle_alpha   90.00
_cell.angle_beta   90.00
_cell.angle_gamma   90.00
#
_symmetry.space_group_name_H-M   'P 1'
#
loop_
_entity.id
_entity.type
_entity.pdbx_description
1 polymer ?
#
loop_
_entity_poly.entity_id
_entity_poly.type
_entity_poly.pdbx_seq_one_letter_code
_entity_poly.pdbx_strand_id
1 'polypeptide(L)' 'MAAKKQQEHLLIIEDEQGRRSIPLGDATYSLGRDQSCDIPLSSQFVSRRHAILNRRIREDGT' A
#
# COMPACT_ATOMS: atom_id res chain seq x y z
N MET A 1 -17.36 -26.15 -5.09
CA MET A 1 -17.33 -24.68 -4.93
C MET A 1 -15.88 -24.26 -4.78
N ALA A 2 -15.20 -23.85 -5.85
CA ALA A 2 -13.81 -23.38 -5.75
C ALA A 2 -13.82 -22.03 -5.03
N ALA A 3 -13.20 -21.95 -3.86
CA ALA A 3 -12.95 -20.67 -3.20
C ALA A 3 -12.12 -19.81 -4.17
N LYS A 4 -12.72 -18.72 -4.66
CA LYS A 4 -12.01 -17.72 -5.46
C LYS A 4 -10.90 -17.21 -4.53
N LYS A 5 -9.63 -17.61 -4.77
CA LYS A 5 -8.49 -17.05 -4.04
C LYS A 5 -8.55 -15.54 -4.28
N GLN A 6 -9.06 -14.79 -3.32
CA GLN A 6 -8.91 -13.34 -3.32
C GLN A 6 -7.40 -13.14 -3.29
N GLN A 7 -6.83 -12.69 -4.40
CA GLN A 7 -5.41 -12.40 -4.44
C GLN A 7 -5.19 -11.27 -3.44
N GLU A 8 -4.64 -11.59 -2.27
CA GLU A 8 -4.32 -10.61 -1.26
C GLU A 8 -3.19 -9.74 -1.78
N HIS A 9 -3.48 -8.46 -2.06
CA HIS A 9 -2.47 -7.49 -2.41
C HIS A 9 -1.74 -7.08 -1.14
N LEU A 10 -0.45 -7.41 -1.05
CA LEU A 10 0.37 -7.12 0.12
C LEU A 10 1.45 -6.10 -0.25
N LEU A 11 1.50 -4.99 0.48
CA LEU A 11 2.61 -4.04 0.42
C LEU A 11 3.62 -4.39 1.51
N ILE A 12 4.86 -4.69 1.12
CA ILE A 12 5.97 -4.90 2.05
C ILE A 12 6.75 -3.60 2.14
N ILE A 13 6.95 -3.12 3.36
CA ILE A 13 7.69 -1.89 3.66
C ILE A 13 8.92 -2.29 4.46
N GLU A 14 10.07 -1.85 3.98
CA GLU A 14 11.35 -1.95 4.67
C GLU A 14 11.87 -0.52 4.87
N ASP A 15 11.80 -0.04 6.11
CA ASP A 15 12.21 1.31 6.49
C ASP A 15 13.08 1.26 7.77
N GLU A 16 13.41 2.43 8.34
CA GLU A 16 14.26 2.52 9.54
C GLU A 16 13.64 1.85 10.77
N GLN A 17 12.33 1.56 10.77
CA GLN A 17 11.64 0.84 11.85
C GLN A 17 11.62 -0.68 11.61
N GLY A 18 12.24 -1.16 10.53
CA GLY A 18 12.31 -2.56 10.15
C GLY A 18 11.35 -2.93 9.03
N ARG A 19 10.95 -4.20 9.01
CA ARG A 19 10.11 -4.78 7.95
C ARG A 19 8.69 -5.02 8.45
N ARG A 20 7.70 -4.49 7.73
CA ARG A 20 6.27 -4.77 7.96
C ARG A 20 5.53 -5.04 6.67
N SER A 21 4.44 -5.79 6.75
CA SER A 21 3.57 -6.10 5.62
C SER A 21 2.17 -5.56 5.87
N ILE A 22 1.60 -4.88 4.88
CA ILE A 22 0.29 -4.23 4.96
C ILE A 22 -0.62 -4.82 3.87
N PRO A 23 -1.79 -5.37 4.22
CA PRO A 23 -2.78 -5.78 3.24
C PRO A 23 -3.46 -4.54 2.63
N LEU A 24 -3.59 -4.51 1.31
CA LEU A 24 -4.21 -3.43 0.56
C LEU A 24 -5.68 -3.78 0.25
N GLY A 25 -6.59 -3.32 1.12
CA GLY A 25 -8.04 -3.57 1.02
C GLY A 25 -8.84 -2.43 0.40
N ASP A 26 -8.33 -1.21 0.43
CA ASP A 26 -9.03 0.00 -0.01
C ASP A 26 -8.69 0.38 -1.44
N ALA A 27 -9.51 1.29 -2.00
CA ALA A 27 -9.33 1.76 -3.37
C ALA A 27 -8.15 2.73 -3.51
N THR A 28 -7.82 3.48 -2.46
CA THR A 28 -6.78 4.52 -2.49
C THR A 28 -6.03 4.54 -1.16
N TYR A 29 -4.71 4.70 -1.23
CA TYR A 29 -3.84 4.90 -0.07
C TYR A 29 -2.88 6.06 -0.34
N SER A 30 -2.68 6.90 0.67
CA SER A 30 -1.62 7.90 0.69
C SER A 30 -0.36 7.36 1.38
N LEU A 31 0.79 7.63 0.77
CA LEU A 31 2.10 7.19 1.20
C LEU A 31 2.98 8.41 1.48
N GLY A 32 3.63 8.45 2.63
CA GLY A 32 4.53 9.56 2.97
C GLY A 32 5.07 9.46 4.39
N ARG A 33 5.98 10.37 4.75
CA ARG A 33 6.56 10.44 6.11
C ARG A 33 5.59 11.05 7.12
N ASP A 34 4.59 11.79 6.66
CA ASP A 34 3.60 12.40 7.54
C ASP A 34 2.73 11.31 8.19
N GLN A 35 2.50 11.42 9.50
CA GLN A 35 1.67 10.46 10.24
C GLN A 35 0.19 10.54 9.85
N SER A 36 -0.22 11.58 9.12
CA SER A 36 -1.55 11.70 8.54
C SER A 36 -1.76 10.89 7.25
N CYS A 37 -0.72 10.29 6.69
CA CYS A 37 -0.86 9.37 5.55
C CYS A 37 -1.46 8.03 5.99
N ASP A 38 -2.22 7.40 5.10
CA ASP A 38 -2.81 6.07 5.35
C ASP A 38 -1.71 5.02 5.60
N ILE A 39 -0.58 5.17 4.90
CA ILE A 39 0.62 4.35 5.06
C ILE A 39 1.82 5.26 5.35
N PRO A 40 2.12 5.51 6.64
CA PRO A 40 3.28 6.31 7.02
C PRO A 40 4.58 5.53 6.77
N LEU A 41 5.63 6.21 6.32
CA LEU A 41 6.95 5.66 6.01
C LEU A 41 8.01 6.34 6.89
N SER A 42 8.80 5.55 7.63
CA SER A 42 9.83 6.08 8.53
C SER A 42 11.17 6.25 7.80
N SER A 43 11.31 7.34 7.05
CA SER A 43 12.59 7.72 6.43
C SER A 43 12.65 9.21 6.13
N GLN A 44 13.76 9.86 6.49
CA GLN A 44 13.97 11.30 6.24
C GLN A 44 13.96 11.69 4.75
N PHE A 45 14.23 10.73 3.86
CA PHE A 45 14.25 10.95 2.40
C PHE A 45 12.87 10.88 1.77
N VAL A 46 11.84 10.50 2.54
CA VAL A 46 10.45 10.45 2.07
C VAL A 46 9.77 11.79 2.35
N SER A 47 9.09 12.30 1.33
CA SER A 47 8.26 13.50 1.40
C SER A 47 7.11 13.31 2.39
N ARG A 48 6.61 14.39 2.99
CA ARG A 48 5.41 14.34 3.86
C ARG A 48 4.22 13.67 3.15
N ARG A 49 3.98 14.04 1.89
CA ARG A 49 3.07 13.36 0.96
C ARG A 49 3.88 12.96 -0.26
N HIS A 50 4.21 11.68 -0.38
CA HIS A 50 5.16 11.19 -1.37
C HIS A 50 4.47 10.57 -2.58
N ALA A 51 3.45 9.75 -2.35
CA ALA A 51 2.72 9.07 -3.42
C ALA A 51 1.28 8.76 -3.02
N ILE A 52 0.48 8.41 -4.03
CA ILE A 52 -0.86 7.85 -3.88
C ILE A 52 -0.91 6.52 -4.63
N LEU A 53 -1.31 5.46 -3.95
CA LEU A 53 -1.62 4.17 -4.55
C LEU A 53 -3.12 4.14 -4.89
N ASN A 54 -3.47 3.89 -6.15
CA ASN A 54 -4.86 3.73 -6.58
C ASN A 54 -5.06 2.33 -7.15
N ARG A 55 -6.02 1.59 -6.60
CA ARG A 55 -6.43 0.31 -7.15
C ARG A 55 -7.16 0.52 -8.46
N ARG A 56 -6.71 -0.19 -9.50
CA ARG A 56 -7.38 -0.28 -10.78
C ARG A 56 -7.77 -1.73 -11.01
N ILE A 57 -9.04 -1.95 -11.34
CA ILE A 57 -9.49 -3.23 -11.85
C ILE A 57 -9.29 -3.14 -13.36
N ARG A 58 -8.56 -4.08 -13.95
CA ARG A 58 -8.52 -4.19 -15.40
C ARG A 58 -9.89 -4.68 -15.86
N GLU A 59 -10.54 -3.91 -16.73
CA GLU A 59 -11.83 -4.29 -17.31
C GLU A 59 -11.68 -5.52 -18.23
N ASP A 60 -10.48 -5.76 -18.74
CA ASP A 60 -10.22 -6.78 -19.78
C ASP A 60 -9.85 -8.18 -19.24
N GLY A 61 -9.98 -8.43 -17.94
CA GLY A 61 -9.83 -9.78 -17.37
C GLY A 61 -8.48 -10.49 -17.61
N THR A 62 -7.43 -9.76 -18.00
CA THR A 62 -6.07 -10.27 -18.30
C THR A 62 -5.00 -9.80 -17.31
#